data_AF-A0A7C6WBD0-F1
#
_entry.id   AF-A0A7C6WBD0-F1
#
_cell.length_a   1.000
_cell.length_b   1.000
_cell.length_c   1.000
_cell.angle_alpha   90.00
_cell.angle_beta   90.00
_cell.angle_gamma   90.00
#
_symmetry.space_group_name_H-M   'P 1'
#
loop_
_entity.id
_entity.type
_entity.pdbx_description
1 polymer ?
#
loop_
_entity_poly.entity_id
_entity_poly.type
_entity_poly.pdbx_seq_one_letter_code
_entity_poly.pdbx_strand_id
1 'polypeptide(L)' 'MGDEVTSSANILFEIRVPGKALVRLMHNGKPYYEKYCRHMEVPAEEQGVYRVEVYRVKGRARPFPWIFSNPIYIR' A
#
# COMPACT_ATOMS: atom_id res chain seq x y z
N MET A 1 -15.81 0.07 -7.76
CA MET A 1 -15.14 1.38 -7.85
C MET A 1 -13.74 1.22 -7.26
N GLY A 2 -12.74 1.34 -8.11
CA GLY A 2 -11.30 1.20 -7.85
C GLY A 2 -10.57 1.79 -9.06
N ASP A 3 -9.25 1.92 -8.99
CA ASP A 3 -8.47 2.37 -10.14
C ASP A 3 -8.00 1.18 -10.95
N GLU A 4 -7.93 1.34 -12.27
CA GLU A 4 -7.41 0.33 -13.17
C GLU A 4 -6.28 0.93 -14.02
N VAL A 5 -5.16 0.22 -14.06
CA VAL A 5 -3.98 0.57 -14.84
C VAL A 5 -3.68 -0.60 -15.76
N THR A 6 -3.87 -0.40 -17.06
CA THR A 6 -3.46 -1.34 -18.10
C THR A 6 -2.03 -1.01 -18.47
N SER A 7 -1.04 -1.87 -18.18
CA SER A 7 0.37 -1.49 -18.40
C SER A 7 1.24 -2.57 -19.02
N SER A 8 1.97 -2.15 -20.05
CA SER A 8 3.13 -2.79 -20.65
C SER A 8 4.47 -2.24 -20.10
N ALA A 9 4.47 -1.48 -18.98
CA ALA A 9 5.61 -0.74 -18.45
C ALA A 9 5.75 -0.79 -16.91
N ASN A 10 6.97 -0.50 -16.41
CA ASN A 10 7.36 -0.45 -14.99
C ASN A 10 6.50 0.56 -14.18
N ILE A 11 5.52 0.05 -13.44
CA ILE A 11 4.70 0.86 -12.54
C ILE A 11 5.45 1.10 -11.22
N LEU A 12 5.39 2.33 -10.70
CA LEU A 12 5.90 2.68 -9.38
C LEU A 12 4.73 3.18 -8.51
N PHE A 13 4.51 2.54 -7.37
CA PHE A 13 3.59 3.02 -6.35
C PHE A 13 4.26 4.08 -5.50
N GLU A 14 3.76 5.30 -5.56
CA GLU A 14 4.13 6.37 -4.64
C GLU A 14 3.08 6.51 -3.53
N ILE A 15 3.44 6.16 -2.30
CA ILE A 15 2.52 6.10 -1.17
C ILE A 15 2.89 7.20 -0.17
N ARG A 16 2.02 8.20 -0.01
CA ARG A 16 2.16 9.28 0.97
C ARG A 16 1.06 9.20 2.01
N VAL A 17 1.43 9.22 3.29
CA VAL A 17 0.47 9.15 4.41
C VAL A 17 0.58 10.39 5.32
N PRO A 18 -0.52 10.80 5.99
CA PRO A 18 -0.53 12.07 6.72
C PRO A 18 0.44 12.13 7.92
N GLY A 19 0.87 10.99 8.45
CA GLY A 19 1.80 10.90 9.59
C GLY A 19 2.56 9.58 9.62
N LYS A 20 3.62 9.48 10.45
CA LYS A 20 4.41 8.24 10.58
C LYS A 20 3.49 7.11 11.03
N ALA A 21 3.45 6.04 10.25
CA ALA A 21 2.58 4.90 10.47
C ALA A 21 3.22 3.65 9.85
N LEU A 22 2.72 2.48 10.23
CA LEU A 22 3.05 1.24 9.55
C LEU A 22 2.25 1.17 8.25
N VAL A 23 2.93 1.31 7.13
CA VAL A 23 2.35 1.28 5.78
C VAL A 23 2.62 -0.09 5.17
N ARG A 24 1.56 -0.77 4.73
CA ARG A 24 1.61 -2.05 4.03
C ARG A 24 1.06 -1.88 2.62
N LEU A 25 1.83 -2.27 1.63
CA LEU A 25 1.33 -2.53 0.28
C LEU A 25 0.97 -4.01 0.22
N MET A 26 -0.29 -4.29 -0.05
CA MET A 26 -0.84 -5.62 -0.23
C MET A 26 -0.93 -5.92 -1.72
N HIS A 27 -0.60 -7.15 -2.13
CA HIS A 27 -0.78 -7.67 -3.48
C HIS A 27 -1.53 -9.00 -3.40
N ASN A 28 -2.66 -9.10 -4.11
CA ASN A 28 -3.52 -10.29 -4.15
C ASN A 28 -3.87 -10.84 -2.74
N GLY A 29 -4.11 -9.93 -1.79
CA GLY A 29 -4.46 -10.25 -0.40
C GLY A 29 -3.28 -10.62 0.51
N LYS A 30 -2.04 -10.59 0.01
CA LYS A 30 -0.83 -10.88 0.79
C LYS A 30 0.01 -9.61 0.99
N PRO A 31 0.74 -9.47 2.11
CA PRO A 31 1.69 -8.38 2.28
C PRO A 31 2.80 -8.49 1.21
N TYR A 32 2.95 -7.44 0.42
CA TYR A 32 4.00 -7.32 -0.60
C TYR A 32 5.18 -6.51 -0.08
N TYR A 33 4.90 -5.34 0.51
CA TYR A 33 5.90 -4.50 1.18
C TYR A 33 5.34 -3.90 2.47
N GLU A 34 6.19 -3.74 3.48
CA GLU A 34 5.82 -3.10 4.75
C GLU A 34 6.93 -2.16 5.22
N LYS A 35 6.57 -0.95 5.64
CA LYS A 35 7.53 0.01 6.21
C LYS A 35 6.86 0.96 7.19
N TYR A 36 7.55 1.29 8.29
CA TYR A 36 7.13 2.38 9.18
C TYR A 36 7.64 3.73 8.67
N CYS A 37 6.80 4.47 7.96
CA CYS A 37 7.20 5.68 7.24
C CYS A 37 6.05 6.68 7.04
N ARG A 38 6.38 7.83 6.45
CA ARG A 38 5.40 8.82 5.92
C ARG A 38 5.27 8.76 4.40
N HIS A 39 6.27 8.18 3.74
CA HIS A 39 6.42 8.10 2.31
C HIS A 39 7.14 6.79 1.98
N MET A 40 6.68 6.08 0.96
CA MET A 40 7.34 4.90 0.41
C MET A 40 7.10 4.80 -1.09
N GLU A 41 8.11 4.38 -1.83
CA GLU A 41 8.04 4.06 -3.25
C GLU A 41 8.29 2.56 -3.43
N VAL A 42 7.44 1.88 -4.19
CA VAL A 42 7.54 0.43 -4.43
C VAL A 42 7.22 0.12 -5.88
N PRO A 43 8.08 -0.56 -6.64
CA PRO A 43 7.75 -0.98 -7.99
C PRO A 43 6.65 -2.06 -7.96
N ALA A 44 5.76 -2.05 -8.94
CA ALA A 44 4.85 -3.18 -9.17
C ALA A 44 5.56 -4.20 -10.07
N GLU A 45 5.93 -5.35 -9.50
CA GLU A 45 6.61 -6.41 -10.25
C GLU A 45 5.63 -7.35 -10.97
N GLU A 46 4.40 -7.45 -10.49
CA GLU A 46 3.41 -8.42 -10.97
C GLU A 46 2.07 -7.76 -11.25
N GLN A 47 1.29 -8.34 -12.16
CA GLN A 47 -0.11 -7.94 -12.34
C GLN A 47 -0.96 -8.41 -11.16
N GLY A 48 -2.15 -7.82 -11.01
CA GLY A 48 -3.11 -8.21 -9.98
C GLY A 48 -3.66 -7.03 -9.20
N VAL A 49 -4.12 -7.32 -7.98
CA VAL A 49 -4.82 -6.33 -7.16
C VAL A 49 -3.90 -5.84 -6.05
N TYR A 50 -3.66 -4.53 -6.05
CA TYR A 50 -2.88 -3.85 -5.04
C TYR A 50 -3.77 -3.04 -4.10
N ARG A 51 -3.40 -2.98 -2.81
CA ARG A 51 -4.08 -2.11 -1.82
C ARG A 51 -3.07 -1.62 -0.79
N VAL A 52 -3.19 -0.36 -0.39
CA VAL A 52 -2.44 0.18 0.73
C VAL A 52 -3.26 0.05 2.00
N GLU A 53 -2.65 -0.51 3.03
CA GLU A 53 -3.19 -0.58 4.39
C GLU A 53 -2.24 0.16 5.33
N VAL A 54 -2.78 1.10 6.10
CA VAL A 54 -2.01 1.93 7.02
C VAL A 54 -2.51 1.70 8.42
N TYR A 55 -1.58 1.39 9.32
CA TYR A 55 -1.83 1.15 10.72
C TYR A 55 -1.07 2.16 11.57
N ARG A 56 -1.76 2.78 12.53
CA ARG A 56 -1.09 3.64 13.53
C ARG A 56 -0.63 2.81 14.73
N VAL A 57 0.49 3.24 15.30
CA VAL A 57 1.03 2.69 16.55
C VAL A 57 1.07 3.81 17.58
N LYS A 58 0.50 3.58 18.77
CA LYS A 58 0.54 4.52 19.89
C LYS A 58 1.32 3.90 21.04
N GLY A 59 2.58 4.29 21.19
CA GLY A 59 3.47 3.75 22.23
C GLY A 59 3.68 2.25 22.06
N ARG A 60 3.46 1.47 23.13
CA ARG A 60 3.56 0.00 23.14
C ARG A 60 2.26 -0.73 22.76
N ALA A 61 1.23 0.00 22.34
CA ALA A 61 -0.05 -0.60 21.95
C ALA A 61 0.08 -1.37 20.62
N ARG A 62 -0.81 -2.33 20.42
CA ARG A 62 -0.94 -3.04 19.14
C ARG A 62 -1.27 -2.03 18.01
N PRO A 63 -0.75 -2.22 16.79
CA PRO A 63 -1.13 -1.39 15.65
C PRO A 63 -2.64 -1.44 15.42
N PHE A 64 -3.25 -0.30 15.10
CA PHE A 64 -4.68 -0.21 14.81
C PHE A 64 -4.92 0.32 13.39
N PRO A 65 -5.96 -0.19 12.68
CA PRO A 65 -6.39 0.28 11.38
C PRO A 65 -6.52 1.81 11.32
N TRP A 66 -5.95 2.46 10.30
CA TRP A 66 -6.10 3.90 10.10
C TRP A 66 -6.59 4.27 8.70
N ILE A 67 -5.95 3.79 7.64
CA ILE A 67 -6.33 4.09 6.24
C ILE A 67 -6.27 2.80 5.43
N PHE A 68 -7.32 2.53 4.65
CA PHE A 68 -7.37 1.42 3.69
C PHE A 68 -7.70 2.06 2.35
N SER A 69 -6.78 1.97 1.39
CA SER A 69 -7.05 2.49 0.06
C SER A 69 -8.08 1.61 -0.64
N ASN A 70 -8.68 2.18 -1.68
CA ASN A 70 -9.37 1.35 -2.66
C ASN A 70 -8.37 0.41 -3.36
N PRO A 71 -8.85 -0.74 -3.88
CA PRO A 71 -8.01 -1.61 -4.69
C PRO A 71 -7.60 -0.91 -5.99
N ILE A 72 -6.35 -1.13 -6.38
CA ILE A 72 -5.77 -0.71 -7.65
C ILE A 72 -5.51 -1.98 -8.46
N TYR A 73 -6.16 -2.10 -9.62
CA TYR A 73 -6.04 -3.25 -10.50
C TYR A 73 -4.98 -2.97 -11.55
N ILE A 74 -3.95 -3.82 -11.59
CA ILE A 74 -2.95 -3.82 -12.65
C ILE A 74 -3.27 -5.01 -13.57
N ARG A 75 -3.57 -4.71 -14.84
CA ARG A 75 -3.86 -5.70 -15.91
C ARG A 75 -2.89 -5.58 -17.07
#